data_AF-F6GV64-F1
#
_entry.id   AF-F6GV64-F1
#
_cell.length_a   1.000
_cell.length_b   1.000
_cell.length_c   1.000
_cell.angle_alpha   90.00
_cell.angle_beta   90.00
_cell.angle_gamma   90.00
#
_symmetry.space_group_name_H-M   'P 1'
#
loop_
_entity.id
_entity.type
_entity.pdbx_description
1 polymer ?
#
loop_
_entity_poly.entity_id
_entity_poly.type
_entity_poly.pdbx_seq_one_letter_code
_entity_poly.pdbx_strand_id
1 'polypeptide(L)'
;MTHSSAAFANQIRFLLQSLNEENADHVFEELREVEAIFASLFKYIFDRPNFCTIFCQSLRSTAISERFLENLSNTLHFSACEKIGIGLALLDSEHLEFRTCGKNFCMAQIEELCANPVPMKSVEQIQNIIMYLHQAEGLYPLLDSFIQMLSLVHLERGASFVLAPLLSDELRKANLLGDLDLFCESRENDFDAILAEMEKERNVDNIMMELGYGCTVNALQCKEILCLFLPLTEATISRLLGTVARTQAGLGDNQNTFVESLSALGSNSLSELPLLSSWNIEILIDSVKQLAPGTNWIGVIEKLDHEGFYVPNYDAFSFLMAAYRHACPDQFPLHAICGSVWKNVQGQLSFLKYAVSAPPEIFTFAHSARQLAYVDAVYGHKFQLGHANHAWLCLDLLSVLCQLAERGHGSSVQSMLEYPLKHYPEILLLGLAHINTAYNVLQYEVSSIAFPLIVGNSMGNGMILHLWHVNPDLVLRGFVDVHIIDPNNMTRILDICKELKMKNRGE
;
A
#
# COMPACT_ATOMS: atom_id res chain seq x y z
N MET A 1 -13.76 2.99 -10.28
CA MET A 1 -13.52 4.30 -10.96
C MET A 1 -14.55 5.38 -10.62
N THR A 2 -15.78 5.06 -10.22
CA THR A 2 -16.83 6.08 -9.96
C THR A 2 -16.74 6.78 -8.60
N HIS A 3 -16.34 6.08 -7.52
CA HIS A 3 -16.24 6.69 -6.18
C HIS A 3 -15.10 7.71 -6.04
N SER A 4 -13.96 7.46 -6.69
CA SER A 4 -12.79 8.34 -6.60
C SER A 4 -13.01 9.67 -7.32
N SER A 5 -13.56 9.67 -8.53
CA SER A 5 -13.86 10.90 -9.29
C SER A 5 -14.90 11.80 -8.59
N ALA A 6 -15.93 11.22 -8.00
CA ALA A 6 -16.93 11.96 -7.24
C ALA A 6 -16.36 12.58 -5.95
N ALA A 7 -15.48 11.86 -5.24
CA ALA A 7 -14.77 12.40 -4.09
C ALA A 7 -13.90 13.60 -4.48
N PHE A 8 -13.11 13.48 -5.55
CA PHE A 8 -12.27 14.58 -6.06
C PHE A 8 -13.08 15.82 -6.48
N ALA A 9 -14.24 15.64 -7.13
CA ALA A 9 -15.09 16.78 -7.51
C ALA A 9 -15.65 17.50 -6.28
N ASN A 10 -15.95 16.74 -5.22
CA ASN A 10 -16.37 17.32 -3.96
C ASN A 10 -15.22 18.02 -3.21
N GLN A 11 -13.97 17.54 -3.34
CA GLN A 11 -12.77 18.24 -2.84
C GLN A 11 -12.64 19.61 -3.49
N ILE A 12 -12.66 19.69 -4.83
CA ILE A 12 -12.56 20.97 -5.54
C ILE A 12 -13.76 21.87 -5.21
N ARG A 13 -14.97 21.32 -5.13
CA ARG A 13 -16.16 22.09 -4.74
C ARG A 13 -16.06 22.67 -3.34
N PHE A 14 -15.54 21.91 -2.37
CA PHE A 14 -15.24 22.38 -1.01
C PHE A 14 -14.29 23.58 -1.06
N LEU A 15 -13.18 23.50 -1.80
CA LEU A 15 -12.23 24.61 -1.98
C LEU A 15 -12.91 25.85 -2.57
N LEU A 16 -13.68 25.67 -3.64
CA LEU A 16 -14.33 26.77 -4.36
C LEU A 16 -15.46 27.42 -3.54
N GLN A 17 -16.24 26.64 -2.79
CA GLN A 17 -17.31 27.16 -1.93
C GLN A 17 -16.75 27.95 -0.75
N SER A 18 -15.69 27.46 -0.09
CA SER A 18 -15.00 28.20 0.97
C SER A 18 -14.43 29.55 0.48
N LEU A 19 -14.13 29.68 -0.82
CA LEU A 19 -13.64 30.92 -1.44
C LEU A 19 -14.76 31.85 -1.95
N ASN A 20 -16.01 31.38 -2.06
CA ASN A 20 -17.10 32.06 -2.76
C ASN A 20 -18.23 32.57 -1.85
N GLU A 21 -18.14 32.42 -0.53
CA GLU A 21 -19.12 33.06 0.37
C GLU A 21 -18.96 34.59 0.34
N GLU A 22 -20.08 35.31 0.16
CA GLU A 22 -20.23 36.77 -0.02
C GLU A 22 -19.66 37.66 1.12
N ASN A 23 -18.87 37.12 2.04
CA ASN A 23 -18.12 37.85 3.07
C ASN A 23 -16.62 37.92 2.73
N ALA A 24 -16.30 38.25 1.48
CA ALA A 24 -14.95 38.30 0.94
C ALA A 24 -13.97 39.24 1.68
N ASP A 25 -14.41 40.15 2.55
CA ASP A 25 -13.47 40.99 3.30
C ASP A 25 -13.10 40.43 4.68
N HIS A 26 -14.02 39.72 5.34
CA HIS A 26 -13.79 39.17 6.69
C HIS A 26 -13.33 37.71 6.65
N VAL A 27 -13.77 36.96 5.63
CA VAL A 27 -13.37 35.59 5.36
C VAL A 27 -11.99 35.57 4.68
N PHE A 28 -11.59 36.58 3.90
CA PHE A 28 -10.22 36.66 3.35
C PHE A 28 -9.14 36.95 4.42
N GLU A 29 -9.44 37.67 5.49
CA GLU A 29 -8.50 37.83 6.62
C GLU A 29 -8.31 36.50 7.39
N GLU A 30 -9.39 35.71 7.59
CA GLU A 30 -9.30 34.38 8.19
C GLU A 30 -8.75 33.30 7.24
N LEU A 31 -9.01 33.41 5.93
CA LEU A 31 -8.52 32.51 4.89
C LEU A 31 -7.08 32.78 4.49
N ARG A 32 -6.57 34.01 4.65
CA ARG A 32 -5.13 34.29 4.53
C ARG A 32 -4.28 33.36 5.36
N GLU A 33 -4.85 32.86 6.45
CA GLU A 33 -4.17 31.90 7.30
C GLU A 33 -4.22 30.44 6.79
N VAL A 34 -5.23 30.06 6.00
CA VAL A 34 -5.44 28.69 5.46
C VAL A 34 -5.05 28.57 3.96
N GLU A 35 -4.77 29.70 3.30
CA GLU A 35 -4.37 29.82 1.88
C GLU A 35 -3.25 28.85 1.47
N ALA A 36 -2.21 28.67 2.30
CA ALA A 36 -1.10 27.77 1.98
C ALA A 36 -1.52 26.28 1.94
N ILE A 37 -2.45 25.89 2.81
CA ILE A 37 -2.99 24.53 2.87
C ILE A 37 -3.89 24.30 1.66
N PHE A 38 -4.75 25.26 1.34
CA PHE A 38 -5.63 25.21 0.17
C PHE A 38 -4.88 25.26 -1.17
N ALA A 39 -3.78 26.02 -1.25
CA ALA A 39 -2.90 26.03 -2.41
C ALA A 39 -2.19 24.67 -2.59
N SER A 40 -1.72 24.06 -1.50
CA SER A 40 -1.09 22.73 -1.55
C SER A 40 -2.09 21.64 -1.94
N LEU A 41 -3.31 21.71 -1.40
CA LEU A 41 -4.47 20.89 -1.78
C LEU A 41 -4.78 20.98 -3.27
N PHE A 42 -4.93 22.21 -3.78
CA PHE A 42 -5.29 22.43 -5.17
C PHE A 42 -4.19 21.91 -6.11
N LYS A 43 -2.92 22.13 -5.77
CA LYS A 43 -1.75 21.61 -6.52
C LYS A 43 -1.73 20.08 -6.55
N TYR A 44 -1.98 19.43 -5.41
CA TYR A 44 -2.09 17.98 -5.35
C TYR A 44 -3.21 17.43 -6.25
N ILE A 45 -4.38 18.10 -6.29
CA ILE A 45 -5.50 17.69 -7.13
C ILE A 45 -5.21 17.95 -8.62
N PHE A 46 -4.49 19.03 -8.91
CA PHE A 46 -4.11 19.43 -10.26
C PHE A 46 -3.22 18.39 -10.95
N ASP A 47 -2.35 17.69 -10.20
CA ASP A 47 -1.46 16.63 -10.72
C ASP A 47 -2.17 15.27 -10.95
N ARG A 48 -3.50 15.17 -10.73
CA ARG A 48 -4.24 13.91 -10.88
C ARG A 48 -4.81 13.70 -12.30
N PRO A 49 -4.78 12.47 -12.84
CA PRO A 49 -5.42 12.18 -14.12
C PRO A 49 -6.93 12.42 -14.00
N ASN A 50 -7.51 13.12 -14.99
CA ASN A 50 -8.90 13.60 -15.06
C ASN A 50 -9.23 14.90 -14.30
N PHE A 51 -8.22 15.67 -13.87
CA PHE A 51 -8.43 16.99 -13.26
C PHE A 51 -9.42 17.87 -14.04
N CYS A 52 -9.28 17.96 -15.37
CA CYS A 52 -10.12 18.82 -16.22
C CYS A 52 -11.62 18.53 -16.07
N THR A 53 -12.00 17.26 -16.17
CA THR A 53 -13.40 16.83 -16.05
C THR A 53 -13.94 17.08 -14.64
N ILE A 54 -13.12 16.81 -13.62
CA ILE A 54 -13.49 16.95 -12.21
C ILE A 54 -13.63 18.44 -11.84
N PHE A 55 -12.69 19.28 -12.28
CA PHE A 55 -12.71 20.72 -12.08
C PHE A 55 -13.96 21.35 -12.70
N CYS A 56 -14.26 21.02 -13.96
CA CYS A 56 -15.48 21.49 -14.65
C CYS A 56 -16.78 21.02 -13.97
N GLN A 57 -16.84 19.79 -13.48
CA GLN A 57 -18.01 19.31 -12.73
C GLN A 57 -18.18 20.01 -11.37
N SER A 58 -17.10 20.46 -10.77
CA SER A 58 -17.10 21.15 -9.47
C SER A 58 -17.62 22.58 -9.57
N LEU A 59 -17.43 23.20 -10.74
CA LEU A 59 -17.80 24.58 -11.04
C LEU A 59 -19.27 24.77 -11.48
N ARG A 60 -20.05 23.69 -11.63
CA ARG A 60 -21.45 23.73 -12.10
C ARG A 60 -22.39 24.62 -11.26
N SER A 61 -22.00 25.01 -10.05
CA SER A 61 -22.80 25.82 -9.12
C SER A 61 -22.29 27.26 -8.92
N THR A 62 -21.24 27.69 -9.62
CA THR A 62 -20.57 28.99 -9.39
C THR A 62 -20.47 29.80 -10.68
N ALA A 63 -20.72 31.11 -10.61
CA ALA A 63 -20.53 32.02 -11.75
C ALA A 63 -19.04 32.30 -11.95
N ILE A 64 -18.44 31.76 -13.02
CA ILE A 64 -17.02 31.98 -13.35
C ILE A 64 -16.89 33.24 -14.21
N SER A 65 -16.02 34.16 -13.80
CA SER A 65 -15.59 35.29 -14.61
C SER A 65 -14.06 35.30 -14.75
N GLU A 66 -13.52 36.02 -15.74
CA GLU A 66 -12.07 36.20 -15.90
C GLU A 66 -11.43 36.78 -14.61
N ARG A 67 -12.13 37.73 -13.97
CA ARG A 67 -11.74 38.31 -12.67
C ARG A 67 -11.71 37.29 -11.54
N PHE A 68 -12.62 36.33 -11.54
CA PHE A 68 -12.61 35.24 -10.56
C PHE A 68 -11.39 34.33 -10.75
N LEU A 69 -11.04 33.99 -12.00
CA LEU A 69 -9.84 33.19 -12.29
C LEU A 69 -8.56 33.93 -11.94
N GLU A 70 -8.48 35.23 -12.20
CA GLU A 70 -7.36 36.07 -11.77
C GLU A 70 -7.25 36.13 -10.24
N ASN A 71 -8.36 36.37 -9.53
CA ASN A 71 -8.38 36.38 -8.07
C ASN A 71 -7.97 35.02 -7.50
N LEU A 72 -8.55 33.92 -7.98
CA LEU A 72 -8.20 32.56 -7.58
C LEU A 72 -6.70 32.28 -7.80
N SER A 73 -6.18 32.69 -8.96
CA SER A 73 -4.78 32.47 -9.32
C SER A 73 -3.82 33.28 -8.46
N ASN A 74 -4.21 34.51 -8.10
CA ASN A 74 -3.43 35.39 -7.24
C ASN A 74 -3.47 34.93 -5.78
N THR A 75 -4.64 34.49 -5.29
CA THR A 75 -4.84 33.97 -3.93
C THR A 75 -4.10 32.64 -3.71
N LEU A 76 -4.13 31.73 -4.67
CA LEU A 76 -3.48 30.41 -4.54
C LEU A 76 -2.04 30.37 -5.06
N HIS A 77 -1.52 31.51 -5.53
CA HIS A 77 -0.17 31.66 -6.08
C HIS A 77 0.17 30.61 -7.16
N PHE A 78 -0.71 30.48 -8.16
CA PHE A 78 -0.48 29.58 -9.28
C PHE A 78 0.63 30.08 -10.20
N SER A 79 1.50 29.16 -10.62
CA SER A 79 2.47 29.33 -11.69
C SER A 79 1.78 29.53 -13.04
N ALA A 80 2.50 30.08 -14.02
CA ALA A 80 1.98 30.25 -15.38
C ALA A 80 1.48 28.91 -15.98
N CYS A 81 2.18 27.80 -15.70
CA CYS A 81 1.79 26.46 -16.18
C CYS A 81 0.48 25.97 -15.54
N GLU A 82 0.30 26.21 -14.24
CA GLU A 82 -0.94 25.85 -13.51
C GLU A 82 -2.13 26.67 -14.00
N LYS A 83 -1.93 27.98 -14.25
CA LYS A 83 -2.95 28.86 -14.83
C LYS A 83 -3.36 28.41 -16.23
N ILE A 84 -2.41 28.03 -17.08
CA ILE A 84 -2.69 27.47 -18.41
C ILE A 84 -3.47 26.15 -18.29
N GLY A 85 -3.10 25.26 -17.37
CA GLY A 85 -3.83 24.02 -17.13
C GLY A 85 -5.28 24.22 -16.69
N ILE A 86 -5.55 25.22 -15.86
CA ILE A 86 -6.93 25.63 -15.47
C ILE A 86 -7.70 26.16 -16.68
N GLY A 87 -7.06 27.01 -17.50
CA GLY A 87 -7.66 27.51 -18.73
C GLY A 87 -8.01 26.40 -19.71
N LEU A 88 -7.10 25.43 -19.91
CA LEU A 88 -7.33 24.24 -20.73
C LEU A 88 -8.44 23.36 -20.16
N ALA A 89 -8.49 23.16 -18.85
CA ALA A 89 -9.56 22.40 -18.20
C ALA A 89 -10.97 22.97 -18.49
N LEU A 90 -11.11 24.30 -18.51
CA LEU A 90 -12.37 24.99 -18.79
C LEU A 90 -12.83 24.87 -20.25
N LEU A 91 -11.93 24.56 -21.19
CA LEU A 91 -12.28 24.32 -22.58
C LEU A 91 -13.10 23.03 -22.77
N ASP A 92 -12.90 22.06 -21.89
CA ASP A 92 -13.65 20.79 -21.86
C ASP A 92 -15.03 20.93 -21.19
N SER A 93 -15.44 22.15 -20.81
CA SER A 93 -16.73 22.41 -20.17
C SER A 93 -17.92 22.34 -21.15
N GLU A 94 -19.06 21.87 -20.65
CA GLU A 94 -20.35 21.88 -21.38
C GLU A 94 -20.92 23.30 -21.56
N HIS A 95 -20.49 24.27 -20.73
CA HIS A 95 -21.00 25.64 -20.75
C HIS A 95 -20.19 26.54 -21.69
N LEU A 96 -20.87 27.22 -22.61
CA LEU A 96 -20.23 28.12 -23.59
C LEU A 96 -19.48 29.29 -22.95
N GLU A 97 -20.01 29.85 -21.87
CA GLU A 97 -19.40 30.96 -21.14
C GLU A 97 -18.07 30.55 -20.49
N PHE A 98 -18.02 29.34 -19.91
CA PHE A 98 -16.80 28.80 -19.30
C PHE A 98 -15.73 28.50 -20.33
N ARG A 99 -16.11 27.97 -21.51
CA ARG A 99 -15.18 27.76 -22.62
C ARG A 99 -14.59 29.07 -23.15
N THR A 100 -15.42 30.12 -23.24
CA THR A 100 -14.97 31.43 -23.72
C THR A 100 -14.02 32.10 -22.72
N CYS A 101 -14.37 32.06 -21.43
CA CYS A 101 -13.54 32.54 -20.33
C CYS A 101 -12.21 31.77 -20.25
N GLY A 102 -12.26 30.43 -20.29
CA GLY A 102 -11.09 29.56 -20.28
C GLY A 102 -10.17 29.79 -21.48
N LYS A 103 -10.73 30.02 -22.67
CA LYS A 103 -9.98 30.37 -23.88
C LYS A 103 -9.22 31.69 -23.71
N ASN A 104 -9.92 32.76 -23.31
CA ASN A 104 -9.30 34.08 -23.14
C ASN A 104 -8.19 34.06 -22.09
N PHE A 105 -8.47 33.42 -20.95
CA PHE A 105 -7.51 33.26 -19.86
C PHE A 105 -6.29 32.43 -20.27
N CYS A 106 -6.48 31.30 -20.96
CA CYS A 106 -5.41 30.43 -21.45
C CYS A 106 -4.50 31.16 -22.46
N MET A 107 -5.08 31.87 -23.43
CA MET A 107 -4.31 32.61 -24.44
C MET A 107 -3.42 33.68 -23.81
N ALA A 108 -3.98 34.49 -22.89
CA ALA A 108 -3.21 35.54 -22.20
C ALA A 108 -2.02 34.96 -21.42
N GLN A 109 -2.20 33.79 -20.80
CA GLN A 109 -1.13 33.14 -20.02
C GLN A 109 -0.08 32.44 -20.88
N ILE A 110 -0.45 31.88 -22.05
CA ILE A 110 0.52 31.34 -23.01
C ILE A 110 1.36 32.47 -23.62
N GLU A 111 0.73 33.60 -23.96
CA GLU A 111 1.44 34.80 -24.45
C GLU A 111 2.43 35.34 -23.41
N GLU A 112 2.02 35.41 -22.13
CA GLU A 112 2.88 35.80 -21.01
C GLU A 112 4.06 34.84 -20.82
N LEU A 113 3.82 33.53 -20.94
CA LEU A 113 4.86 32.49 -20.83
C LEU A 113 5.86 32.53 -22.00
N CYS A 114 5.39 32.83 -23.21
CA CYS A 114 6.25 33.04 -24.37
C CYS A 114 7.12 34.30 -24.23
N ALA A 115 6.57 35.36 -23.62
CA ALA A 115 7.32 36.59 -23.34
C ALA A 115 8.33 36.42 -22.20
N ASN A 116 8.01 35.60 -21.19
CA ASN A 116 8.85 35.33 -20.01
C ASN A 116 9.03 33.81 -19.81
N PRO A 117 10.01 33.18 -20.48
CA PRO A 117 10.20 31.73 -20.42
C PRO A 117 10.59 31.25 -19.02
N VAL A 118 9.81 30.27 -18.51
CA VAL A 118 10.06 29.58 -17.23
C VAL A 118 10.23 28.08 -17.50
N PRO A 119 11.17 27.39 -16.82
CA PRO A 119 11.34 25.95 -16.99
C PRO A 119 10.07 25.16 -16.62
N MET A 120 9.54 24.42 -17.59
CA MET A 120 8.39 23.54 -17.42
C MET A 120 8.83 22.14 -16.98
N LYS A 121 8.19 21.60 -15.94
CA LYS A 121 8.53 20.29 -15.36
C LYS A 121 7.67 19.13 -15.88
N SER A 122 6.42 19.39 -16.29
CA SER A 122 5.49 18.34 -16.71
C SER A 122 5.43 18.17 -18.23
N VAL A 123 5.76 16.97 -18.71
CA VAL A 123 5.71 16.58 -20.12
C VAL A 123 4.29 16.56 -20.67
N GLU A 124 3.33 16.12 -19.84
CA GLU A 124 1.92 16.03 -20.18
C GLU A 124 1.30 17.42 -20.41
N GLN A 125 1.68 18.40 -19.59
CA GLN A 125 1.25 19.79 -19.78
C GLN A 125 1.76 20.38 -21.09
N ILE A 126 3.03 20.17 -21.41
CA ILE A 126 3.64 20.64 -22.67
C ILE A 126 2.91 20.02 -23.86
N GLN A 127 2.64 18.71 -23.80
CA GLN A 127 1.88 18.00 -24.82
C GLN A 127 0.47 18.57 -24.98
N ASN A 128 -0.25 18.81 -23.88
CA ASN A 128 -1.62 19.34 -23.91
C ASN A 128 -1.69 20.75 -24.52
N ILE A 129 -0.72 21.62 -24.22
CA ILE A 129 -0.62 22.95 -24.81
C ILE A 129 -0.36 22.86 -26.32
N ILE A 130 0.59 22.04 -26.75
CA ILE A 130 0.90 21.84 -28.18
C ILE A 130 -0.33 21.29 -28.92
N MET A 131 -0.99 20.29 -28.36
CA MET A 131 -2.19 19.71 -28.95
C MET A 131 -3.33 20.74 -29.10
N TYR A 132 -3.55 21.59 -28.08
CA TYR A 132 -4.55 22.65 -28.14
C TYR A 132 -4.23 23.68 -29.23
N LEU A 133 -3.00 24.20 -29.25
CA LEU A 133 -2.56 25.19 -30.23
C LEU A 133 -2.59 24.65 -31.67
N HIS A 134 -2.42 23.33 -31.86
CA HIS A 134 -2.50 22.68 -33.16
C HIS A 134 -3.95 22.47 -33.63
N GLN A 135 -4.90 22.27 -32.71
CA GLN A 135 -6.31 22.00 -33.02
C GLN A 135 -7.14 23.28 -33.24
N ALA A 136 -6.71 24.42 -32.70
CA ALA A 136 -7.43 25.68 -32.80
C ALA A 136 -7.08 26.47 -34.07
N GLU A 137 -8.08 26.77 -34.90
CA GLU A 137 -7.90 27.58 -36.11
C GLU A 137 -7.36 28.99 -35.77
N GLY A 138 -6.22 29.35 -36.37
CA GLY A 138 -5.61 30.68 -36.26
C GLY A 138 -4.54 30.85 -35.17
N LEU A 139 -4.21 29.81 -34.40
CA LEU A 139 -3.19 29.87 -33.32
C LEU A 139 -1.78 29.42 -33.73
N TYR A 140 -1.54 29.15 -35.02
CA TYR A 140 -0.22 28.77 -35.54
C TYR A 140 0.93 29.74 -35.17
N PRO A 141 0.75 31.08 -35.20
CA PRO A 141 1.82 32.00 -34.78
C PRO A 141 2.21 31.85 -33.30
N LEU A 142 1.24 31.52 -32.44
CA LEU A 142 1.46 31.27 -31.02
C LEU A 142 2.11 29.89 -30.79
N LEU A 143 1.77 28.89 -31.61
CA LEU A 143 2.43 27.59 -31.63
C LEU A 143 3.92 27.71 -31.98
N ASP A 144 4.26 28.49 -33.01
CA ASP A 144 5.64 28.72 -33.41
C ASP A 144 6.43 29.44 -32.31
N SER A 145 5.83 30.46 -31.68
CA SER A 145 6.42 31.15 -30.53
C SER A 145 6.62 30.22 -29.32
N PHE A 146 5.69 29.29 -29.08
CA PHE A 146 5.78 28.34 -27.98
C PHE A 146 6.86 27.27 -28.22
N ILE A 147 6.96 26.74 -29.45
CA ILE A 147 8.02 25.80 -29.83
C ILE A 147 9.40 26.45 -29.75
N GLN A 148 9.52 27.71 -30.19
CA GLN A 148 10.76 28.49 -30.04
C GLN A 148 11.12 28.68 -28.56
N MET A 149 10.14 28.98 -27.71
CA MET A 149 10.35 29.07 -26.26
C MET A 149 10.87 27.74 -25.67
N LEU A 150 10.26 26.60 -26.04
CA LEU A 150 10.70 25.28 -25.58
C LEU A 150 12.13 24.93 -26.01
N SER A 151 12.61 25.46 -27.14
CA SER A 151 13.99 25.28 -27.59
C SER A 151 15.01 26.06 -26.74
N LEU A 152 14.57 27.13 -26.08
CA LEU A 152 15.39 27.96 -25.19
C LEU A 152 15.44 27.42 -23.74
N VAL A 153 14.55 26.49 -23.40
CA VAL A 153 14.42 25.90 -22.06
C VAL A 153 14.94 24.47 -22.07
N HIS A 154 15.86 24.10 -21.15
CA HIS A 154 16.34 22.72 -21.05
C HIS A 154 15.22 21.78 -20.56
N LEU A 155 14.79 20.85 -21.43
CA LEU A 155 13.86 19.76 -21.10
C LEU A 155 14.61 18.61 -20.41
N GLU A 156 13.97 17.92 -19.46
CA GLU A 156 14.52 16.70 -18.85
C GLU A 156 14.69 15.58 -19.89
N ARG A 157 15.74 14.74 -19.71
CA ARG A 157 16.20 13.77 -20.70
C ARG A 157 15.12 12.79 -21.20
N GLY A 158 14.15 12.44 -20.36
CA GLY A 158 13.00 11.58 -20.71
C GLY A 158 11.84 12.32 -21.42
N ALA A 159 11.68 13.63 -21.19
CA ALA A 159 10.63 14.45 -21.77
C ALA A 159 10.80 14.64 -23.29
N SER A 160 12.06 14.73 -23.74
CA SER A 160 12.40 14.94 -25.14
C SER A 160 12.03 13.76 -26.04
N PHE A 161 12.05 12.54 -25.49
CA PHE A 161 11.65 11.33 -26.23
C PHE A 161 10.14 11.27 -26.48
N VAL A 162 9.32 11.58 -25.46
CA VAL A 162 7.85 11.56 -25.55
C VAL A 162 7.32 12.66 -26.48
N LEU A 163 7.95 13.84 -26.46
CA LEU A 163 7.54 14.99 -27.26
C LEU A 163 8.08 14.96 -28.70
N ALA A 164 9.03 14.07 -29.03
CA ALA A 164 9.64 13.98 -30.35
C ALA A 164 8.64 13.89 -31.52
N PRO A 165 7.49 13.18 -31.42
CA PRO A 165 6.49 13.17 -32.48
C PRO A 165 5.80 14.52 -32.72
N LEU A 166 5.76 15.40 -31.71
CA LEU A 166 5.04 16.67 -31.72
C LEU A 166 5.94 17.89 -32.01
N LEU A 167 7.26 17.68 -32.03
CA LEU A 167 8.26 18.71 -32.30
C LEU A 167 8.70 18.69 -33.78
N SER A 168 9.16 19.85 -34.28
CA SER A 168 9.73 20.02 -35.63
C SER A 168 10.88 19.05 -35.91
N ASP A 169 11.08 18.70 -37.19
CA ASP A 169 12.07 17.72 -37.68
C ASP A 169 13.53 18.01 -37.26
N GLU A 170 13.85 19.25 -36.88
CA GLU A 170 15.17 19.63 -36.35
C GLU A 170 15.47 19.08 -34.95
N LEU A 171 14.46 18.91 -34.08
CA LEU A 171 14.62 18.41 -32.70
C LEU A 171 14.60 16.88 -32.60
N ARG A 172 13.95 16.19 -33.55
CA ARG A 172 13.88 14.72 -33.61
C ARG A 172 15.25 14.06 -33.81
N LYS A 173 16.12 14.70 -34.60
CA LYS A 173 17.42 14.12 -34.97
C LYS A 173 18.45 14.11 -33.83
N ALA A 174 18.30 14.97 -32.83
CA ALA A 174 19.28 15.09 -31.76
C ALA A 174 19.17 14.00 -30.68
N ASN A 175 17.99 13.38 -30.49
CA ASN A 175 17.69 12.56 -29.31
C ASN A 175 17.58 11.05 -29.56
N LEU A 176 17.44 10.60 -30.81
CA LEU A 176 17.18 9.18 -31.14
C LEU A 176 18.42 8.29 -31.18
N LEU A 177 19.63 8.85 -31.18
CA LEU A 177 20.88 8.09 -31.37
C LEU A 177 21.42 7.41 -30.09
N GLY A 178 20.77 7.56 -28.93
CA GLY A 178 21.34 7.16 -27.63
C GLY A 178 20.81 5.87 -26.98
N ASP A 179 19.65 5.33 -27.37
CA ASP A 179 18.84 4.54 -26.40
C ASP A 179 18.40 3.13 -26.87
N LEU A 180 18.91 2.61 -27.99
CA LEU A 180 18.39 1.38 -28.62
C LEU A 180 19.14 0.08 -28.30
N ASP A 181 19.85 -0.03 -27.16
CA ASP A 181 20.77 -1.16 -26.92
C ASP A 181 20.48 -2.03 -25.67
N LEU A 182 19.27 -1.98 -25.08
CA LEU A 182 19.00 -2.63 -23.78
C LEU A 182 17.94 -3.74 -23.72
N PHE A 183 17.35 -4.17 -24.85
CA PHE A 183 16.21 -5.10 -24.79
C PHE A 183 16.34 -6.28 -25.76
N CYS A 184 17.24 -7.23 -25.50
CA CYS A 184 17.06 -8.59 -26.00
C CYS A 184 17.95 -9.63 -25.28
N GLU A 185 17.45 -10.28 -24.22
CA GLU A 185 17.96 -11.58 -23.75
C GLU A 185 16.88 -12.33 -22.94
N SER A 186 16.26 -13.37 -23.51
CA SER A 186 15.64 -14.45 -22.72
C SER A 186 15.29 -15.66 -23.61
N ARG A 187 16.08 -16.74 -23.51
CA ARG A 187 15.63 -18.07 -23.94
C ARG A 187 16.55 -19.17 -23.38
N GLU A 188 16.20 -19.73 -22.22
CA GLU A 188 16.65 -21.05 -21.72
C GLU A 188 15.80 -21.37 -20.46
N ASN A 189 14.84 -22.31 -20.52
CA ASN A 189 13.98 -22.68 -19.37
C ASN A 189 13.41 -24.12 -19.39
N ASP A 190 13.76 -24.98 -20.37
CA ASP A 190 13.08 -26.28 -20.50
C ASP A 190 13.75 -27.42 -19.69
N PHE A 191 15.04 -27.33 -19.37
CA PHE A 191 15.75 -28.38 -18.61
C PHE A 191 15.51 -28.29 -17.10
N ASP A 192 15.40 -27.06 -16.58
CA ASP A 192 15.12 -26.79 -15.17
C ASP A 192 13.70 -27.22 -14.77
N ALA A 193 12.75 -27.19 -15.70
CA ALA A 193 11.38 -27.63 -15.48
C ALA A 193 11.27 -29.15 -15.20
N ILE A 194 12.10 -29.97 -15.88
CA ILE A 194 12.09 -31.44 -15.73
C ILE A 194 12.76 -31.86 -14.43
N LEU A 195 13.84 -31.19 -14.03
CA LEU A 195 14.48 -31.40 -12.73
C LEU A 195 13.52 -31.05 -11.57
N ALA A 196 12.73 -29.98 -11.73
CA ALA A 196 11.72 -29.59 -10.75
C ALA A 196 10.57 -30.60 -10.61
N GLU A 197 10.20 -31.32 -11.69
CA GLU A 197 9.20 -32.39 -11.62
C GLU A 197 9.71 -33.65 -10.90
N MET A 198 10.96 -34.04 -11.11
CA MET A 198 11.55 -35.22 -10.44
C MET A 198 11.76 -35.00 -8.93
N GLU A 199 12.07 -33.78 -8.50
CA GLU A 199 12.11 -33.43 -7.07
C GLU A 199 10.71 -33.40 -6.43
N LYS A 200 9.65 -33.17 -7.23
CA LYS A 200 8.25 -33.16 -6.79
C LYS A 200 7.74 -34.57 -6.39
N GLU A 201 8.38 -35.64 -6.88
CA GLU A 201 8.02 -37.03 -6.54
C GLU A 201 8.60 -37.51 -5.18
N ARG A 202 9.64 -36.87 -4.65
CA ARG A 202 10.12 -37.09 -3.26
C ARG A 202 9.46 -36.12 -2.28
N ASN A 203 8.15 -35.89 -2.41
CA ASN A 203 7.50 -34.89 -1.58
C ASN A 203 7.35 -35.40 -0.13
N VAL A 204 8.20 -34.85 0.76
CA VAL A 204 8.15 -35.06 2.22
C VAL A 204 6.74 -34.94 2.76
N ASP A 205 5.95 -34.02 2.17
CA ASP A 205 4.58 -33.75 2.57
C ASP A 205 3.70 -35.02 2.50
N ASN A 206 3.76 -35.74 1.38
CA ASN A 206 2.89 -36.91 1.15
C ASN A 206 3.29 -38.07 2.04
N ILE A 207 4.60 -38.34 2.14
CA ILE A 207 5.12 -39.46 2.94
C ILE A 207 4.84 -39.22 4.43
N MET A 208 5.03 -38.00 4.93
CA MET A 208 4.71 -37.69 6.33
C MET A 208 3.20 -37.73 6.60
N MET A 209 2.34 -37.35 5.64
CA MET A 209 0.89 -37.50 5.79
C MET A 209 0.43 -38.97 5.80
N GLU A 210 1.01 -39.81 4.95
CA GLU A 210 0.68 -41.25 4.89
C GLU A 210 1.13 -41.99 6.16
N LEU A 211 2.32 -41.65 6.66
CA LEU A 211 2.86 -42.25 7.88
C LEU A 211 2.16 -41.72 9.15
N GLY A 212 1.73 -40.46 9.16
CA GLY A 212 1.00 -39.85 10.27
C GLY A 212 1.79 -39.81 11.60
N TYR A 213 1.08 -39.68 12.72
CA TYR A 213 1.67 -39.38 14.04
C TYR A 213 2.69 -40.42 14.54
N GLY A 214 2.61 -41.65 14.02
CA GLY A 214 3.51 -42.75 14.34
C GLY A 214 5.00 -42.42 14.16
N CYS A 215 5.33 -41.48 13.25
CA CYS A 215 6.72 -41.09 13.02
C CYS A 215 7.40 -40.48 14.25
N THR A 216 6.62 -39.95 15.19
CA THR A 216 7.13 -39.20 16.35
C THR A 216 6.96 -39.95 17.66
N VAL A 217 6.73 -41.27 17.63
CA VAL A 217 6.56 -42.07 18.85
C VAL A 217 7.88 -42.24 19.62
N ASN A 218 8.99 -42.44 18.92
CA ASN A 218 10.32 -42.44 19.53
C ASN A 218 11.36 -41.76 18.64
N ALA A 219 12.45 -41.31 19.26
CA ALA A 219 13.52 -40.60 18.56
C ALA A 219 14.29 -41.48 17.55
N LEU A 220 14.30 -42.80 17.72
CA LEU A 220 14.99 -43.71 16.80
C LEU A 220 14.22 -43.79 15.46
N GLN A 221 12.93 -44.07 15.52
CA GLN A 221 12.02 -44.15 14.36
C GLN A 221 11.90 -42.82 13.66
N CYS A 222 11.80 -41.73 14.42
CA CYS A 222 11.75 -40.39 13.83
C CYS A 222 13.00 -40.13 12.98
N LYS A 223 14.19 -40.50 13.47
CA LYS A 223 15.43 -40.38 12.70
C LYS A 223 15.47 -41.31 11.49
N GLU A 224 15.05 -42.57 11.62
CA GLU A 224 15.01 -43.51 10.48
C GLU A 224 14.14 -42.97 9.34
N ILE A 225 12.98 -42.40 9.66
CA ILE A 225 12.08 -41.79 8.68
C ILE A 225 12.71 -40.50 8.11
N LEU A 226 13.27 -39.63 8.95
CA LEU A 226 13.92 -38.39 8.49
C LEU A 226 15.15 -38.66 7.62
N CYS A 227 15.84 -39.79 7.81
CA CYS A 227 16.95 -40.22 6.97
C CYS A 227 16.53 -40.48 5.51
N LEU A 228 15.26 -40.79 5.25
CA LEU A 228 14.72 -40.94 3.88
C LEU A 228 14.74 -39.61 3.10
N PHE A 229 14.79 -38.49 3.81
CA PHE A 229 14.72 -37.13 3.25
C PHE A 229 16.07 -36.41 3.26
N LEU A 230 17.19 -37.11 3.49
CA LEU A 230 18.51 -36.49 3.47
C LEU A 230 18.91 -36.06 2.04
N PRO A 231 19.53 -34.87 1.87
CA PRO A 231 19.88 -33.91 2.92
C PRO A 231 18.68 -33.10 3.43
N LEU A 232 18.60 -32.89 4.75
CA LEU A 232 17.61 -32.03 5.38
C LEU A 232 17.99 -30.55 5.17
N THR A 233 17.74 -30.04 3.96
CA THR A 233 17.89 -28.63 3.64
C THR A 233 16.82 -27.79 4.34
N GLU A 234 17.02 -26.47 4.41
CA GLU A 234 16.03 -25.55 4.99
C GLU A 234 14.67 -25.65 4.31
N ALA A 235 14.64 -25.90 3.00
CA ALA A 235 13.40 -26.09 2.24
C ALA A 235 12.69 -27.40 2.61
N THR A 236 13.45 -28.49 2.79
CA THR A 236 12.93 -29.79 3.23
C THR A 236 12.31 -29.69 4.62
N ILE A 237 12.99 -29.00 5.54
CA ILE A 237 12.53 -28.81 6.93
C ILE A 237 11.31 -27.87 6.95
N SER A 238 11.28 -26.84 6.11
CA SER A 238 10.13 -25.94 5.97
C SER A 238 8.86 -26.70 5.57
N ARG A 239 8.95 -27.55 4.55
CA ARG A 239 7.87 -28.45 4.10
C ARG A 239 7.42 -29.41 5.20
N LEU A 240 8.38 -30.03 5.90
CA LEU A 240 8.11 -30.89 7.04
C LEU A 240 7.29 -30.16 8.13
N LEU A 241 7.72 -28.97 8.54
CA LEU A 241 7.01 -28.16 9.54
C LEU A 241 5.62 -27.75 9.07
N GLY A 242 5.48 -27.33 7.81
CA GLY A 242 4.20 -26.98 7.21
C GLY A 242 3.22 -28.16 7.20
N THR A 243 3.70 -29.34 6.81
CA THR A 243 2.88 -30.57 6.76
C THR A 243 2.45 -31.03 8.15
N VAL A 244 3.36 -31.05 9.12
CA VAL A 244 3.07 -31.45 10.50
C VAL A 244 2.10 -30.46 11.15
N ALA A 245 2.28 -29.15 10.95
CA ALA A 245 1.35 -28.14 11.45
C ALA A 245 -0.05 -28.28 10.82
N ARG A 246 -0.12 -28.44 9.50
CA ARG A 246 -1.40 -28.62 8.77
C ARG A 246 -2.16 -29.86 9.22
N THR A 247 -1.46 -30.89 9.66
CA THR A 247 -2.03 -32.18 10.07
C THR A 247 -2.00 -32.40 11.58
N GLN A 248 -1.86 -31.34 12.38
CA GLN A 248 -1.84 -31.43 13.84
C GLN A 248 -3.11 -32.09 14.43
N ALA A 249 -4.25 -31.92 13.76
CA ALA A 249 -5.50 -32.59 14.07
C ALA A 249 -6.17 -33.06 12.78
N GLY A 250 -6.77 -34.26 12.79
CA GLY A 250 -7.59 -34.76 11.68
C GLY A 250 -6.98 -35.87 10.81
N LEU A 251 -5.76 -36.34 11.08
CA LEU A 251 -5.32 -37.67 10.63
C LEU A 251 -6.08 -38.72 11.46
N GLY A 252 -7.33 -39.02 11.10
CA GLY A 252 -8.10 -40.12 11.73
C GLY A 252 -7.41 -41.48 11.52
N ASP A 253 -7.58 -42.42 12.46
CA ASP A 253 -7.21 -43.86 12.50
C ASP A 253 -6.23 -44.47 11.46
N ASN A 254 -5.22 -43.74 11.00
CA ASN A 254 -4.23 -44.20 10.00
C ASN A 254 -3.11 -45.06 10.63
N GLN A 255 -3.26 -45.49 11.88
CA GLN A 255 -2.21 -46.25 12.56
C GLN A 255 -1.97 -47.63 11.93
N ASN A 256 -3.01 -48.25 11.38
CA ASN A 256 -2.85 -49.50 10.62
C ASN A 256 -2.03 -49.27 9.34
N THR A 257 -2.23 -48.13 8.66
CA THR A 257 -1.44 -47.73 7.49
C THR A 257 0.01 -47.43 7.84
N PHE A 258 0.29 -46.83 9.00
CA PHE A 258 1.65 -46.59 9.48
C PHE A 258 2.42 -47.88 9.74
N VAL A 259 1.80 -48.84 10.45
CA VAL A 259 2.42 -50.14 10.77
C VAL A 259 2.66 -50.97 9.49
N GLU A 260 1.71 -50.97 8.56
CA GLU A 260 1.85 -51.62 7.24
C GLU A 260 2.98 -50.98 6.40
N SER A 261 3.09 -49.65 6.42
CA SER A 261 4.14 -48.91 5.69
C SER A 261 5.54 -49.13 6.26
N LEU A 262 5.68 -49.12 7.60
CA LEU A 262 6.95 -49.43 8.26
C LEU A 262 7.42 -50.87 8.01
N SER A 263 6.48 -51.81 7.90
CA SER A 263 6.78 -53.21 7.55
C SER A 263 7.34 -53.33 6.13
N ALA A 264 6.84 -52.50 5.19
CA ALA A 264 7.38 -52.40 3.83
C ALA A 264 8.77 -51.74 3.77
N LEU A 265 9.08 -50.86 4.72
CA LEU A 265 10.40 -50.21 4.88
C LEU A 265 11.44 -51.10 5.61
N GLY A 266 11.06 -52.29 6.09
CA GLY A 266 11.97 -53.30 6.65
C GLY A 266 12.22 -53.22 8.16
N SER A 267 11.41 -52.46 8.91
CA SER A 267 11.55 -52.32 10.37
C SER A 267 10.81 -53.45 11.11
N ASN A 268 11.55 -54.43 11.64
CA ASN A 268 11.05 -55.70 12.22
C ASN A 268 10.67 -55.66 13.71
N SER A 269 10.13 -54.55 14.19
CA SER A 269 9.68 -54.42 15.58
C SER A 269 8.38 -53.62 15.55
N LEU A 270 7.64 -53.57 16.66
CA LEU A 270 6.53 -52.64 16.93
C LEU A 270 5.12 -53.25 16.83
N SER A 271 4.85 -54.22 17.70
CA SER A 271 3.49 -54.69 17.98
C SER A 271 2.78 -53.90 19.11
N GLU A 272 3.44 -52.93 19.76
CA GLU A 272 2.85 -52.12 20.83
C GLU A 272 3.38 -50.68 20.77
N LEU A 273 2.84 -49.85 19.88
CA LEU A 273 3.12 -48.39 19.87
C LEU A 273 1.99 -47.66 20.60
N PRO A 274 2.29 -46.70 21.51
CA PRO A 274 1.27 -45.87 22.13
C PRO A 274 0.49 -45.05 21.10
N LEU A 275 -0.83 -44.99 21.27
CA LEU A 275 -1.75 -44.28 20.41
C LEU A 275 -1.51 -42.76 20.54
N LEU A 276 -0.75 -42.16 19.62
CA LEU A 276 -0.60 -40.70 19.58
C LEU A 276 -1.80 -40.08 18.85
N SER A 277 -2.41 -39.08 19.50
CA SER A 277 -3.48 -38.26 18.92
C SER A 277 -2.95 -36.99 18.23
N SER A 278 -1.65 -36.70 18.35
CA SER A 278 -0.96 -35.56 17.73
C SER A 278 0.54 -35.82 17.61
N TRP A 279 1.22 -35.01 16.80
CA TRP A 279 2.67 -35.05 16.60
C TRP A 279 3.44 -34.64 17.87
N ASN A 280 4.52 -35.37 18.21
CA ASN A 280 5.41 -34.97 19.29
C ASN A 280 6.48 -33.99 18.77
N ILE A 281 6.34 -32.71 19.13
CA ILE A 281 7.23 -31.60 18.72
C ILE A 281 8.67 -31.84 19.17
N GLU A 282 8.87 -32.22 20.43
CA GLU A 282 10.20 -32.36 21.02
C GLU A 282 11.00 -33.44 20.26
N ILE A 283 10.39 -34.61 20.06
CA ILE A 283 11.02 -35.73 19.35
C ILE A 283 11.33 -35.35 17.90
N LEU A 284 10.41 -34.69 17.20
CA LEU A 284 10.59 -34.28 15.81
C LEU A 284 11.76 -33.31 15.66
N ILE A 285 11.73 -32.22 16.42
CA ILE A 285 12.72 -31.14 16.30
C ILE A 285 14.09 -31.59 16.81
N ASP A 286 14.16 -32.34 17.91
CA ASP A 286 15.43 -32.87 18.42
C ASP A 286 16.06 -33.88 17.46
N SER A 287 15.23 -34.66 16.74
CA SER A 287 15.71 -35.56 15.69
C SER A 287 16.26 -34.79 14.50
N VAL A 288 15.59 -33.72 14.06
CA VAL A 288 16.08 -32.82 13.00
C VAL A 288 17.40 -32.17 13.40
N LYS A 289 17.52 -31.63 14.63
CA LYS A 289 18.77 -31.02 15.14
C LYS A 289 19.93 -32.00 15.17
N GLN A 290 19.68 -33.26 15.49
CA GLN A 290 20.73 -34.29 15.53
C GLN A 290 21.19 -34.71 14.13
N LEU A 291 20.29 -34.74 13.15
CA LEU A 291 20.61 -35.07 11.76
C LEU A 291 21.21 -33.90 10.98
N ALA A 292 20.83 -32.66 11.32
CA ALA A 292 21.27 -31.43 10.67
C ALA A 292 21.59 -30.33 11.71
N PRO A 293 22.71 -30.44 12.44
CA PRO A 293 23.04 -29.51 13.53
C PRO A 293 23.35 -28.08 13.05
N GLY A 294 23.70 -27.89 11.77
CA GLY A 294 23.99 -26.58 11.17
C GLY A 294 22.78 -25.87 10.55
N THR A 295 21.55 -26.34 10.81
CA THR A 295 20.34 -25.80 10.18
C THR A 295 20.11 -24.33 10.55
N ASN A 296 19.96 -23.47 9.54
CA ASN A 296 19.51 -22.10 9.73
C ASN A 296 17.98 -22.05 9.86
N TRP A 297 17.47 -22.03 11.09
CA TRP A 297 16.02 -21.98 11.36
C TRP A 297 15.33 -20.70 10.88
N ILE A 298 16.06 -19.58 10.78
CA ILE A 298 15.53 -18.36 10.15
C ILE A 298 15.29 -18.62 8.66
N GLY A 299 16.27 -19.24 7.99
CA GLY A 299 16.16 -19.66 6.59
C GLY A 299 15.03 -20.67 6.37
N VAL A 300 14.77 -21.56 7.32
CA VAL A 300 13.61 -22.48 7.27
C VAL A 300 12.29 -21.69 7.19
N ILE A 301 12.13 -20.66 8.04
CA ILE A 301 10.92 -19.83 8.04
C ILE A 301 10.81 -18.97 6.77
N GLU A 302 11.92 -18.45 6.25
CA GLU A 302 11.98 -17.77 4.94
C GLU A 302 11.55 -18.68 3.78
N LYS A 303 11.73 -19.99 3.93
CA LYS A 303 11.32 -20.99 2.93
C LYS A 303 9.89 -21.50 3.14
N LEU A 304 9.07 -20.91 4.02
CA LEU A 304 7.63 -21.26 4.14
C LEU A 304 6.82 -20.76 2.93
N ASP A 305 7.37 -19.83 2.14
CA ASP A 305 6.81 -19.42 0.86
C ASP A 305 7.01 -20.51 -0.22
N HIS A 306 6.22 -21.58 -0.11
CA HIS A 306 6.18 -22.67 -1.09
C HIS A 306 4.75 -23.13 -1.37
N GLU A 307 4.56 -23.78 -2.51
CA GLU A 307 3.29 -24.41 -2.88
C GLU A 307 2.93 -25.49 -1.83
N GLY A 308 1.69 -25.46 -1.33
CA GLY A 308 1.18 -26.44 -0.36
C GLY A 308 1.22 -26.00 1.10
N PHE A 309 1.96 -24.95 1.46
CA PHE A 309 1.92 -24.39 2.81
C PHE A 309 0.54 -23.74 3.08
N TYR A 310 -0.12 -24.15 4.16
CA TYR A 310 -1.40 -23.59 4.58
C TYR A 310 -1.65 -23.90 6.06
N VAL A 311 -2.12 -22.89 6.80
CA VAL A 311 -2.48 -23.02 8.22
C VAL A 311 -4.00 -23.11 8.35
N PRO A 312 -4.58 -24.28 8.67
CA PRO A 312 -6.03 -24.47 8.63
C PRO A 312 -6.78 -23.80 9.78
N ASN A 313 -6.24 -23.86 10.98
CA ASN A 313 -6.90 -23.40 12.21
C ASN A 313 -5.88 -22.82 13.21
N TYR A 314 -6.38 -22.29 14.31
CA TYR A 314 -5.56 -21.68 15.35
C TYR A 314 -4.66 -22.69 16.09
N ASP A 315 -5.09 -23.94 16.24
CA ASP A 315 -4.31 -24.99 16.89
C ASP A 315 -3.08 -25.37 16.06
N ALA A 316 -3.23 -25.48 14.74
CA ALA A 316 -2.13 -25.66 13.78
C ALA A 316 -1.13 -24.50 13.83
N PHE A 317 -1.62 -23.26 13.92
CA PHE A 317 -0.77 -22.09 14.10
C PHE A 317 0.03 -22.17 15.41
N SER A 318 -0.66 -22.46 16.53
CA SER A 318 -0.04 -22.58 17.85
C SER A 318 1.01 -23.68 17.89
N PHE A 319 0.74 -24.81 17.23
CA PHE A 319 1.67 -25.92 17.07
C PHE A 319 2.92 -25.50 16.29
N LEU A 320 2.77 -24.81 15.15
CA LEU A 320 3.89 -24.30 14.36
C LEU A 320 4.78 -23.36 15.19
N MET A 321 4.16 -22.49 15.99
CA MET A 321 4.90 -21.56 16.86
C MET A 321 5.62 -22.29 18.00
N ALA A 322 5.01 -23.33 18.58
CA ALA A 322 5.66 -24.17 19.59
C ALA A 322 6.85 -24.93 18.99
N ALA A 323 6.71 -25.47 17.78
CA ALA A 323 7.79 -26.14 17.05
C ALA A 323 8.97 -25.19 16.78
N TYR A 324 8.69 -23.96 16.32
CA TYR A 324 9.73 -22.96 16.11
C TYR A 324 10.44 -22.58 17.41
N ARG A 325 9.71 -22.34 18.52
CA ARG A 325 10.30 -22.03 19.83
C ARG A 325 11.22 -23.13 20.35
N HIS A 326 10.85 -24.39 20.13
CA HIS A 326 11.71 -25.52 20.51
C HIS A 326 12.93 -25.61 19.60
N ALA A 327 12.77 -25.28 18.32
CA ALA A 327 13.83 -25.33 17.32
C ALA A 327 14.89 -24.25 17.53
N CYS A 328 14.46 -23.01 17.73
CA CYS A 328 15.30 -21.83 17.81
C CYS A 328 14.94 -20.98 19.03
N PRO A 329 15.91 -20.66 19.91
CA PRO A 329 15.68 -19.78 21.06
C PRO A 329 15.57 -18.30 20.67
N ASP A 330 15.98 -17.94 19.44
CA ASP A 330 15.96 -16.56 18.96
C ASP A 330 14.53 -16.10 18.63
N GLN A 331 14.37 -14.79 18.47
CA GLN A 331 13.09 -14.19 18.12
C GLN A 331 12.61 -14.67 16.73
N PHE A 332 11.30 -14.77 16.56
CA PHE A 332 10.71 -15.22 15.30
C PHE A 332 11.02 -14.22 14.15
N PRO A 333 11.47 -14.66 12.97
CA PRO A 333 11.86 -13.77 11.87
C PRO A 333 10.63 -13.13 11.21
N LEU A 334 10.19 -11.97 11.71
CA LEU A 334 9.02 -11.27 11.17
C LEU A 334 9.22 -10.86 9.72
N HIS A 335 10.45 -10.57 9.28
CA HIS A 335 10.73 -10.22 7.89
C HIS A 335 10.41 -11.35 6.91
N ALA A 336 10.48 -12.61 7.35
CA ALA A 336 10.13 -13.74 6.50
C ALA A 336 8.63 -13.74 6.14
N ILE A 337 7.76 -13.25 7.01
CA ILE A 337 6.30 -13.20 6.79
C ILE A 337 5.85 -11.81 6.35
N CYS A 338 6.39 -10.75 6.94
CA CYS A 338 5.96 -9.36 6.77
C CYS A 338 6.94 -8.51 5.93
N GLY A 339 8.04 -9.07 5.42
CA GLY A 339 9.00 -8.33 4.60
C GLY A 339 8.55 -8.14 3.14
N SER A 340 7.81 -9.11 2.59
CA SER A 340 7.29 -9.06 1.22
C SER A 340 6.06 -9.93 1.05
N VAL A 341 5.27 -9.67 0.00
CA VAL A 341 4.18 -10.56 -0.39
C VAL A 341 4.74 -11.85 -0.98
N TRP A 342 4.30 -12.98 -0.42
CA TRP A 342 4.70 -14.33 -0.82
C TRP A 342 4.21 -14.70 -2.22
N LYS A 343 4.88 -15.68 -2.85
CA LYS A 343 4.35 -16.37 -4.04
C LYS A 343 3.11 -17.18 -3.68
N ASN A 344 3.15 -17.90 -2.55
CA ASN A 344 1.99 -18.56 -1.96
C ASN A 344 1.19 -17.59 -1.07
N VAL A 345 0.39 -16.74 -1.71
CA VAL A 345 -0.44 -15.74 -1.03
C VAL A 345 -1.44 -16.36 -0.06
N GLN A 346 -2.02 -17.52 -0.40
CA GLN A 346 -2.98 -18.21 0.48
C GLN A 346 -2.32 -18.69 1.76
N GLY A 347 -1.10 -19.23 1.67
CA GLY A 347 -0.29 -19.60 2.82
C GLY A 347 -0.02 -18.40 3.73
N GLN A 348 0.42 -17.28 3.16
CA GLN A 348 0.69 -16.04 3.91
C GLN A 348 -0.56 -15.50 4.61
N LEU A 349 -1.69 -15.42 3.90
CA LEU A 349 -2.96 -14.97 4.48
C LEU A 349 -3.43 -15.89 5.60
N SER A 350 -3.31 -17.21 5.42
CA SER A 350 -3.68 -18.19 6.45
C SER A 350 -2.86 -18.03 7.72
N PHE A 351 -1.56 -17.77 7.59
CA PHE A 351 -0.66 -17.48 8.71
C PHE A 351 -1.03 -16.16 9.39
N LEU A 352 -1.13 -15.08 8.61
CA LEU A 352 -1.41 -13.73 9.12
C LEU A 352 -2.74 -13.67 9.86
N LYS A 353 -3.78 -14.36 9.38
CA LYS A 353 -5.10 -14.44 10.02
C LYS A 353 -5.01 -14.82 11.50
N TYR A 354 -4.20 -15.84 11.82
CA TYR A 354 -4.03 -16.30 13.19
C TYR A 354 -2.97 -15.51 13.93
N ALA A 355 -1.90 -15.07 13.25
CA ALA A 355 -0.83 -14.28 13.86
C ALA A 355 -1.34 -12.97 14.46
N VAL A 356 -2.19 -12.21 13.75
CA VAL A 356 -2.71 -10.92 14.25
C VAL A 356 -3.63 -11.08 15.46
N SER A 357 -4.26 -12.25 15.63
CA SER A 357 -5.20 -12.55 16.71
C SER A 357 -4.56 -13.32 17.88
N ALA A 358 -3.31 -13.76 17.73
CA ALA A 358 -2.63 -14.58 18.71
C ALA A 358 -2.20 -13.76 19.95
N PRO A 359 -2.22 -14.35 21.16
CA PRO A 359 -1.67 -13.74 22.35
C PRO A 359 -0.13 -13.71 22.28
N PRO A 360 0.55 -12.75 22.95
CA PRO A 360 1.99 -12.55 22.84
C PRO A 360 2.83 -13.75 23.27
N GLU A 361 2.31 -14.59 24.18
CA GLU A 361 2.95 -15.82 24.60
C GLU A 361 3.08 -16.81 23.44
N ILE A 362 2.18 -16.73 22.44
CA ILE A 362 2.17 -17.59 21.25
C ILE A 362 2.78 -16.89 20.04
N PHE A 363 2.52 -15.60 19.82
CA PHE A 363 3.15 -14.85 18.74
C PHE A 363 3.11 -13.36 19.04
N THR A 364 4.20 -12.65 18.77
CA THR A 364 4.31 -11.20 18.97
C THR A 364 5.00 -10.53 17.79
N PHE A 365 4.57 -9.31 17.49
CA PHE A 365 5.15 -8.42 16.49
C PHE A 365 6.06 -7.35 17.14
N ALA A 366 6.19 -7.35 18.47
CA ALA A 366 6.87 -6.29 19.24
C ALA A 366 8.32 -6.03 18.80
N HIS A 367 8.98 -7.04 18.23
CA HIS A 367 10.36 -6.95 17.73
C HIS A 367 10.49 -6.64 16.24
N SER A 368 9.42 -6.17 15.58
CA SER A 368 9.53 -5.64 14.22
C SER A 368 10.51 -4.46 14.19
N ALA A 369 11.32 -4.40 13.13
CA ALA A 369 12.25 -3.30 12.90
C ALA A 369 11.51 -1.96 12.70
N ARG A 370 10.28 -2.00 12.18
CA ARG A 370 9.44 -0.84 11.92
C ARG A 370 8.17 -0.87 12.76
N GLN A 371 8.32 -0.49 14.02
CA GLN A 371 7.22 -0.29 14.96
C GLN A 371 6.76 1.17 14.95
N LEU A 372 5.45 1.37 15.01
CA LEU A 372 4.85 2.69 15.14
C LEU A 372 5.19 3.25 16.53
N ALA A 373 5.90 4.37 16.57
CA ALA A 373 6.14 5.11 17.79
C ALA A 373 4.85 5.83 18.22
N TYR A 374 3.97 5.13 18.91
CA TYR A 374 2.80 5.77 19.53
C TYR A 374 3.25 6.49 20.80
N VAL A 375 3.45 7.80 20.70
CA VAL A 375 3.83 8.62 21.85
C VAL A 375 2.60 8.81 22.74
N ASP A 376 2.70 8.39 24.01
CA ASP A 376 1.78 8.64 25.13
C ASP A 376 1.34 10.12 25.31
N ALA A 377 1.83 11.06 24.48
CA ALA A 377 1.66 12.49 24.62
C ALA A 377 0.33 13.06 24.09
N VAL A 378 -0.41 12.32 23.26
CA VAL A 378 -1.63 12.85 22.61
C VAL A 378 -2.88 12.64 23.47
N TYR A 379 -2.91 11.54 24.21
CA TYR A 379 -3.99 11.22 25.15
C TYR A 379 -3.34 10.60 26.37
N GLY A 380 -3.26 11.36 27.47
CA GLY A 380 -2.81 10.86 28.78
C GLY A 380 -3.65 9.71 29.37
N HIS A 381 -4.56 9.13 28.58
CA HIS A 381 -5.13 7.82 28.84
C HIS A 381 -4.23 6.78 28.21
N LYS A 382 -3.58 5.97 29.07
CA LYS A 382 -3.00 4.69 28.68
C LYS A 382 -4.05 3.91 27.88
N PHE A 383 -4.00 4.02 26.56
CA PHE A 383 -4.78 3.18 25.68
C PHE A 383 -4.29 1.77 26.01
N GLN A 384 -5.16 0.96 26.59
CA GLN A 384 -4.81 -0.42 26.94
C GLN A 384 -4.50 -1.11 25.62
N LEU A 385 -3.20 -1.25 25.34
CA LEU A 385 -2.59 -1.73 24.10
C LEU A 385 -3.52 -2.69 23.38
N GLY A 386 -4.06 -2.25 22.24
CA GLY A 386 -4.90 -3.05 21.36
C GLY A 386 -4.20 -4.38 21.05
N HIS A 387 -4.60 -5.40 21.81
CA HIS A 387 -3.98 -6.71 21.98
C HIS A 387 -2.49 -6.76 22.30
N ALA A 388 -2.18 -7.66 23.23
CA ALA A 388 -0.90 -7.80 23.89
C ALA A 388 0.29 -8.20 22.96
N ASN A 389 0.07 -8.38 21.65
CA ASN A 389 1.05 -8.85 20.66
C ASN A 389 1.61 -7.77 19.70
N HIS A 390 1.20 -6.50 19.78
CA HIS A 390 1.72 -5.39 18.96
C HIS A 390 1.49 -5.50 17.43
N ALA A 391 0.55 -6.31 16.96
CA ALA A 391 0.30 -6.51 15.52
C ALA A 391 0.05 -5.19 14.79
N TRP A 392 -0.89 -4.38 15.28
CA TRP A 392 -1.34 -3.16 14.59
C TRP A 392 -0.41 -1.96 14.74
N LEU A 393 0.70 -2.13 15.47
CA LEU A 393 1.81 -1.18 15.54
C LEU A 393 2.93 -1.55 14.57
N CYS A 394 2.93 -2.78 14.02
CA CYS A 394 3.92 -3.26 13.06
C CYS A 394 3.65 -2.68 11.68
N LEU A 395 4.49 -1.75 11.22
CA LEU A 395 4.36 -1.12 9.89
C LEU A 395 4.66 -2.10 8.76
N ASP A 396 5.52 -3.11 8.99
CA ASP A 396 5.82 -4.15 8.01
C ASP A 396 4.57 -5.02 7.74
N LEU A 397 3.84 -5.39 8.81
CA LEU A 397 2.57 -6.10 8.69
C LEU A 397 1.57 -5.28 7.88
N LEU A 398 1.35 -4.03 8.27
CA LEU A 398 0.40 -3.14 7.60
C LEU A 398 0.77 -2.92 6.13
N SER A 399 2.07 -2.84 5.80
CA SER A 399 2.56 -2.70 4.43
C SER A 399 2.21 -3.92 3.58
N VAL A 400 2.44 -5.13 4.12
CA VAL A 400 2.09 -6.38 3.43
C VAL A 400 0.58 -6.51 3.27
N LEU A 401 -0.22 -6.16 4.28
CA LEU A 401 -1.69 -6.17 4.17
C LEU A 401 -2.18 -5.23 3.07
N CYS A 402 -1.60 -4.02 2.95
CA CYS A 402 -1.93 -3.09 1.86
C CYS A 402 -1.61 -3.70 0.48
N GLN A 403 -0.42 -4.28 0.32
CA GLN A 403 -0.03 -4.90 -0.94
C GLN A 403 -0.89 -6.12 -1.29
N LEU A 404 -1.29 -6.93 -0.30
CA LEU A 404 -2.19 -8.07 -0.48
C LEU A 404 -3.58 -7.62 -0.94
N ALA A 405 -4.11 -6.55 -0.35
CA ALA A 405 -5.39 -5.98 -0.75
C ALA A 405 -5.36 -5.48 -2.20
N GLU A 406 -4.28 -4.79 -2.60
CA GLU A 406 -4.08 -4.29 -3.98
C GLU A 406 -3.87 -5.41 -5.01
N ARG A 407 -3.44 -6.60 -4.58
CA ARG A 407 -3.33 -7.81 -5.42
C ARG A 407 -4.63 -8.61 -5.53
N GLY A 408 -5.75 -8.08 -5.04
CA GLY A 408 -7.07 -8.70 -5.16
C GLY A 408 -7.51 -9.53 -3.95
N HIS A 409 -6.75 -9.54 -2.85
CA HIS A 409 -7.11 -10.25 -1.62
C HIS A 409 -7.78 -9.36 -0.56
N GLY A 410 -8.46 -8.29 -1.00
CA GLY A 410 -9.08 -7.29 -0.13
C GLY A 410 -10.04 -7.89 0.91
N SER A 411 -10.89 -8.85 0.53
CA SER A 411 -11.87 -9.46 1.45
C SER A 411 -11.23 -10.20 2.62
N SER A 412 -10.15 -10.95 2.37
CA SER A 412 -9.41 -11.64 3.42
C SER A 412 -8.75 -10.65 4.37
N VAL A 413 -8.16 -9.58 3.83
CA VAL A 413 -7.53 -8.52 4.63
C VAL A 413 -8.58 -7.76 5.45
N GLN A 414 -9.71 -7.39 4.86
CA GLN A 414 -10.84 -6.75 5.55
C GLN A 414 -11.33 -7.57 6.75
N SER A 415 -11.40 -8.89 6.62
CA SER A 415 -11.78 -9.77 7.73
C SER A 415 -10.80 -9.69 8.92
N MET A 416 -9.51 -9.46 8.66
CA MET A 416 -8.51 -9.25 9.71
C MET A 416 -8.60 -7.84 10.32
N LEU A 417 -9.07 -6.85 9.55
CA LEU A 417 -9.22 -5.47 9.98
C LEU A 417 -10.55 -5.18 10.70
N GLU A 418 -11.52 -6.09 10.66
CA GLU A 418 -12.84 -5.89 11.30
C GLU A 418 -12.73 -5.58 12.80
N TYR A 419 -11.90 -6.34 13.51
CA TYR A 419 -11.65 -6.13 14.93
C TYR A 419 -10.95 -4.80 15.25
N PRO A 420 -9.76 -4.49 14.67
CA PRO A 420 -9.08 -3.22 14.96
C PRO A 420 -9.89 -2.00 14.53
N LEU A 421 -10.66 -2.08 13.44
CA LEU A 421 -11.54 -0.99 13.00
C LEU A 421 -12.64 -0.66 14.03
N LYS A 422 -13.16 -1.66 14.72
CA LYS A 422 -14.21 -1.47 15.74
C LYS A 422 -13.67 -0.96 17.07
N HIS A 423 -12.46 -1.40 17.45
CA HIS A 423 -11.94 -1.19 18.80
C HIS A 423 -10.88 -0.09 18.91
N TYR A 424 -10.05 0.11 17.89
CA TYR A 424 -8.99 1.13 17.86
C TYR A 424 -8.74 1.64 16.43
N PRO A 425 -9.77 2.22 15.78
CA PRO A 425 -9.66 2.73 14.41
C PRO A 425 -8.58 3.82 14.26
N GLU A 426 -8.35 4.61 15.30
CA GLU A 426 -7.37 5.70 15.30
C GLU A 426 -5.91 5.20 15.19
N ILE A 427 -5.57 4.12 15.92
CA ILE A 427 -4.24 3.50 15.88
C ILE A 427 -4.00 2.88 14.50
N LEU A 428 -5.01 2.21 13.96
CA LEU A 428 -4.93 1.61 12.63
C LEU A 428 -4.73 2.69 11.56
N LEU A 429 -5.48 3.79 11.64
CA LEU A 429 -5.33 4.92 10.72
C LEU A 429 -3.93 5.53 10.80
N LEU A 430 -3.40 5.74 12.01
CA LEU A 430 -2.06 6.29 12.21
C LEU A 430 -0.97 5.37 11.65
N GLY A 431 -1.10 4.05 11.84
CA GLY A 431 -0.19 3.08 11.23
C GLY A 431 -0.23 3.13 9.71
N LEU A 432 -1.43 3.19 9.11
CA LEU A 432 -1.62 3.30 7.67
C LEU A 432 -1.20 4.66 7.08
N ALA A 433 -1.16 5.72 7.89
CA ALA A 433 -0.67 7.02 7.46
C ALA A 433 0.83 6.97 7.08
N HIS A 434 1.61 6.11 7.74
CA HIS A 434 3.04 5.91 7.49
C HIS A 434 3.33 5.02 6.26
N ILE A 435 2.29 4.56 5.55
CA ILE A 435 2.40 3.61 4.46
C ILE A 435 1.87 4.27 3.20
N ASN A 436 2.67 4.20 2.14
CA ASN A 436 2.30 4.68 0.83
C ASN A 436 2.43 3.54 -0.16
N THR A 437 1.30 3.06 -0.69
CA THR A 437 1.24 2.06 -1.76
C THR A 437 0.73 2.70 -3.05
N ALA A 438 0.69 1.94 -4.15
CA ALA A 438 0.33 2.46 -5.46
C ALA A 438 -1.10 3.02 -5.49
N TYR A 439 -2.03 2.41 -4.74
CA TYR A 439 -3.44 2.76 -4.76
C TYR A 439 -3.98 3.16 -3.38
N ASN A 440 -3.25 2.90 -2.30
CA ASN A 440 -3.62 3.23 -0.92
C ASN A 440 -5.04 2.73 -0.51
N VAL A 441 -5.51 1.62 -1.09
CA VAL A 441 -6.92 1.17 -0.98
C VAL A 441 -7.37 1.02 0.48
N LEU A 442 -6.57 0.33 1.31
CA LEU A 442 -6.89 0.16 2.73
C LEU A 442 -6.83 1.48 3.50
N GLN A 443 -5.90 2.37 3.15
CA GLN A 443 -5.82 3.68 3.78
C GLN A 443 -7.10 4.49 3.49
N TYR A 444 -7.65 4.44 2.27
CA TYR A 444 -8.94 5.07 1.96
C TYR A 444 -10.08 4.46 2.79
N GLU A 445 -10.16 3.13 2.83
CA GLU A 445 -11.23 2.43 3.56
C GLU A 445 -11.21 2.77 5.05
N VAL A 446 -10.04 2.62 5.69
CA VAL A 446 -9.89 2.92 7.12
C VAL A 446 -10.08 4.41 7.41
N SER A 447 -9.55 5.31 6.57
CA SER A 447 -9.72 6.77 6.74
C SER A 447 -11.18 7.18 6.69
N SER A 448 -11.97 6.60 5.78
CA SER A 448 -13.39 6.92 5.65
C SER A 448 -14.22 6.61 6.91
N ILE A 449 -13.75 5.67 7.73
CA ILE A 449 -14.39 5.25 8.98
C ILE A 449 -13.77 5.98 10.17
N ALA A 450 -12.44 5.97 10.28
CA ALA A 450 -11.72 6.44 11.46
C ALA A 450 -11.64 7.97 11.53
N PHE A 451 -11.43 8.64 10.40
CA PHE A 451 -11.17 10.08 10.39
C PHE A 451 -12.38 10.92 10.87
N PRO A 452 -13.63 10.64 10.45
CA PRO A 452 -14.79 11.34 10.99
C PRO A 452 -14.98 11.18 12.51
N LEU A 453 -14.64 10.01 13.05
CA LEU A 453 -14.69 9.76 14.49
C LEU A 453 -13.69 10.64 15.25
N ILE A 454 -12.49 10.82 14.69
CA ILE A 454 -11.45 11.67 15.27
C ILE A 454 -11.88 13.14 15.22
N VAL A 455 -12.41 13.63 14.10
CA VAL A 455 -12.86 15.04 13.96
C VAL A 455 -14.01 15.37 14.92
N GLY A 456 -14.96 14.44 15.08
CA GLY A 456 -16.08 14.56 16.02
C GLY A 456 -15.67 14.51 17.49
N ASN A 457 -14.46 14.02 17.81
CA ASN A 457 -13.92 13.98 19.16
C ASN A 457 -13.24 15.31 19.52
N SER A 458 -13.62 15.92 20.64
CA SER A 458 -13.02 17.17 21.12
C SER A 458 -11.52 17.04 21.42
N MET A 459 -11.08 15.83 21.79
CA MET A 459 -9.68 15.53 22.06
C MET A 459 -8.92 15.06 20.80
N GLY A 460 -9.62 14.90 19.65
CA GLY A 460 -9.12 14.47 18.34
C GLY A 460 -7.99 15.30 17.72
N ASN A 461 -7.88 16.56 18.12
CA ASN A 461 -7.05 17.56 17.45
C ASN A 461 -5.56 17.19 17.47
N GLY A 462 -5.09 16.61 18.57
CA GLY A 462 -3.70 16.14 18.67
C GLY A 462 -3.39 15.02 17.68
N MET A 463 -4.32 14.07 17.49
CA MET A 463 -4.17 13.00 16.50
C MET A 463 -4.14 13.56 15.08
N ILE A 464 -5.02 14.50 14.76
CA ILE A 464 -5.06 15.15 13.44
C ILE A 464 -3.75 15.89 13.17
N LEU A 465 -3.17 16.56 14.17
CA LEU A 465 -1.86 17.19 14.06
C LEU A 465 -0.77 16.18 13.74
N HIS A 466 -0.72 15.07 14.46
CA HIS A 466 0.26 14.03 14.17
C HIS A 466 0.08 13.43 12.77
N LEU A 467 -1.17 13.17 12.36
CA LEU A 467 -1.48 12.72 11.01
C LEU A 467 -1.04 13.76 9.96
N TRP A 468 -1.15 15.05 10.25
CA TRP A 468 -0.71 16.12 9.37
C TRP A 468 0.79 16.08 9.13
N HIS A 469 1.59 15.86 10.19
CA HIS A 469 3.04 15.75 10.05
C HIS A 469 3.49 14.49 9.31
N VAL A 470 2.73 13.39 9.42
CA VAL A 470 3.05 12.11 8.79
C VAL A 470 2.59 12.08 7.33
N ASN A 471 1.34 12.46 7.08
CA ASN A 471 0.68 12.34 5.78
C ASN A 471 -0.40 13.43 5.63
N PRO A 472 -0.02 14.63 5.14
CA PRO A 472 -0.97 15.72 4.89
C PRO A 472 -2.09 15.30 3.93
N ASP A 473 -1.79 14.52 2.89
CA ASP A 473 -2.77 14.11 1.87
C ASP A 473 -3.91 13.28 2.46
N LEU A 474 -3.62 12.47 3.48
CA LEU A 474 -4.62 11.69 4.22
C LEU A 474 -5.55 12.62 5.02
N VAL A 475 -4.98 13.60 5.75
CA VAL A 475 -5.75 14.55 6.57
C VAL A 475 -6.67 15.41 5.70
N LEU A 476 -6.11 15.92 4.62
CA LEU A 476 -6.80 16.74 3.64
C LEU A 476 -8.00 16.03 3.04
N ARG A 477 -7.79 14.79 2.62
CA ARG A 477 -8.85 13.93 2.11
C ARG A 477 -9.91 13.65 3.19
N GLY A 478 -9.48 13.34 4.41
CA GLY A 478 -10.36 13.09 5.54
C GLY A 478 -11.28 14.28 5.84
N PHE A 479 -10.77 15.51 5.81
CA PHE A 479 -11.61 16.70 6.02
C PHE A 479 -12.69 16.85 4.96
N VAL A 480 -12.36 16.57 3.71
CA VAL A 480 -13.35 16.61 2.64
C VAL A 480 -14.39 15.51 2.83
N ASP A 481 -13.97 14.28 3.14
CA ASP A 481 -14.90 13.17 3.38
C ASP A 481 -15.87 13.50 4.53
N VAL A 482 -15.36 14.10 5.61
CA VAL A 482 -16.20 14.58 6.74
C VAL A 482 -17.18 15.66 6.31
N HIS A 483 -16.74 16.62 5.51
CA HIS A 483 -17.62 17.68 5.00
C HIS A 483 -18.70 17.15 4.05
N ILE A 484 -18.36 16.17 3.20
CA ILE A 484 -19.33 15.50 2.31
C ILE A 484 -20.41 14.77 3.12
N ILE A 485 -19.99 14.10 4.20
CA ILE A 485 -20.91 13.36 5.07
C ILE A 485 -21.83 14.32 5.83
N ASP A 486 -21.27 15.39 6.40
CA ASP A 486 -22.04 16.41 7.11
C ASP A 486 -21.40 17.81 6.95
N PRO A 487 -22.03 18.69 6.13
CA PRO A 487 -21.55 20.03 5.87
C PRO A 487 -21.43 20.92 7.12
N ASN A 488 -22.15 20.61 8.21
CA ASN A 488 -22.11 21.39 9.44
C ASN A 488 -20.76 21.30 10.17
N ASN A 489 -19.92 20.32 9.83
CA ASN A 489 -18.57 20.18 10.40
C ASN A 489 -17.57 21.24 9.89
N MET A 490 -17.98 22.13 8.98
CA MET A 490 -17.11 23.17 8.41
C MET A 490 -16.43 24.03 9.50
N THR A 491 -17.19 24.51 10.48
CA THR A 491 -16.65 25.34 11.58
C THR A 491 -15.59 24.57 12.38
N ARG A 492 -15.88 23.30 12.70
CA ARG A 492 -14.96 22.40 13.40
C ARG A 492 -13.68 22.13 12.62
N ILE A 493 -13.78 21.92 11.31
CA ILE A 493 -12.62 21.72 10.42
C ILE A 493 -11.74 22.98 10.42
N LEU A 494 -12.35 24.16 10.28
CA LEU A 494 -11.63 25.44 10.30
C LEU A 494 -10.93 25.69 11.64
N ASP A 495 -11.59 25.40 12.77
CA ASP A 495 -11.00 25.51 14.11
C ASP A 495 -9.77 24.59 14.26
N ILE A 496 -9.87 23.35 13.78
CA ILE A 496 -8.73 22.41 13.78
C ILE A 496 -7.59 22.97 12.92
N CYS A 497 -7.88 23.43 11.70
CA CYS A 497 -6.88 24.03 10.80
C CYS A 497 -6.17 25.25 11.44
N LYS A 498 -6.91 26.10 12.17
CA LYS A 498 -6.34 27.23 12.92
C LYS A 498 -5.36 26.74 14.01
N GLU A 499 -5.74 25.72 14.79
CA GLU A 499 -4.86 25.12 15.81
C GLU A 499 -3.61 24.44 15.22
N LEU A 500 -3.75 23.73 14.10
CA LEU A 500 -2.63 23.10 13.38
C LEU A 500 -1.56 24.15 13.00
N LYS A 501 -2.01 25.33 12.54
CA LYS A 501 -1.12 26.42 12.16
C LYS A 501 -0.46 27.11 13.36
N MET A 502 -1.20 27.30 14.47
CA MET A 502 -0.65 27.90 15.70
C MET A 502 0.53 27.11 16.25
N LYS A 503 0.52 25.77 16.11
CA LYS A 503 1.65 24.92 16.53
C LYS A 503 2.81 24.88 15.54
N ASN A 504 2.58 24.98 14.22
CA ASN A 504 3.65 25.03 13.22
C ASN A 504 4.46 26.36 13.22
N ARG A 505 3.98 27.42 13.88
CA ARG A 505 4.76 28.67 14.08
C ARG A 505 5.69 28.63 15.31
N GLY A 506 5.67 27.56 16.09
CA GLY A 506 6.44 27.40 17.34
C GLY A 506 7.69 26.53 17.23
N GLU A 507 7.98 25.96 16.06
CA GLU A 507 9.22 25.27 15.68
C GLU A 507 9.94 26.09 14.61
#